data_AF-A0A935P3H5-F1
#
_entry.id   AF-A0A935P3H5-F1
#
_cell.length_a   1.000
_cell.length_b   1.000
_cell.length_c   1.000
_cell.angle_alpha   90.00
_cell.angle_beta   90.00
_cell.angle_gamma   90.00
#
_symmetry.space_group_name_H-M   'P 1'
#
loop_
_entity.id
_entity.type
_entity.pdbx_description
1 polymer ?
#
loop_
_entity_poly.entity_id
_entity_poly.type
_entity_poly.pdbx_seq_one_letter_code
_entity_poly.pdbx_strand_id
1 'polypeptide(L)'
;MTRPRAAPSRARSRIARRRVRSTPAFTLDREGRTSGASCTCPAFRRSGIKEGPCEHMIAVRVLFSREQARLESARTTEDGRRLIHAETRTLTRRTPAGTEQVRLSLDGRQVIARFGLKEPLRMQRLCFATPDAARDGYFGRLDELSAGGYLDGGAGE
;
A
#
# COMPACT_ATOMS: atom_id res chain seq x y z
N MET A 1 -39.65 -8.43 59.82
CA MET A 1 -39.89 -9.20 58.58
C MET A 1 -39.66 -8.27 57.40
N THR A 2 -38.50 -8.35 56.73
CA THR A 2 -38.07 -7.39 55.70
C THR A 2 -37.85 -8.18 54.40
N ARG A 3 -38.64 -7.89 53.35
CA ARG A 3 -38.49 -8.54 52.04
C ARG A 3 -37.23 -8.03 51.33
N PRO A 4 -36.37 -8.90 50.77
CA PRO A 4 -35.23 -8.44 49.98
C PRO A 4 -35.69 -7.94 48.60
N ARG A 5 -35.14 -6.79 48.20
CA ARG A 5 -35.42 -6.09 46.95
C ARG A 5 -34.59 -6.76 45.82
N ALA A 6 -35.28 -7.34 44.84
CA ALA A 6 -34.63 -7.99 43.70
C ALA A 6 -33.86 -6.97 42.83
N ALA A 7 -32.62 -7.30 42.48
CA ALA A 7 -31.79 -6.51 41.57
C ALA A 7 -32.25 -6.69 40.11
N PRO A 8 -32.30 -5.63 39.28
CA PRO A 8 -32.69 -5.77 37.88
C PRO A 8 -31.62 -6.50 37.07
N SER A 9 -32.01 -7.62 36.46
CA SER A 9 -31.21 -8.40 35.52
C SER A 9 -30.84 -7.55 34.30
N ARG A 10 -29.53 -7.41 34.03
CA ARG A 10 -29.04 -6.79 32.78
C ARG A 10 -29.38 -7.68 31.59
N ALA A 11 -30.51 -7.39 30.93
CA ALA A 11 -30.84 -7.96 29.65
C ALA A 11 -29.83 -7.47 28.60
N ARG A 12 -28.86 -8.33 28.25
CA ARG A 12 -27.99 -8.11 27.09
C ARG A 12 -28.87 -8.31 25.85
N SER A 13 -29.36 -7.22 25.26
CA SER A 13 -30.04 -7.27 23.97
C SER A 13 -29.05 -7.70 22.88
N ARG A 14 -29.16 -8.96 22.45
CA ARG A 14 -28.54 -9.43 21.21
C ARG A 14 -29.34 -8.83 20.05
N ILE A 15 -29.00 -7.61 19.66
CA ILE A 15 -29.46 -7.07 18.37
C ILE A 15 -28.77 -7.90 17.29
N ALA A 16 -29.55 -8.72 16.59
CA ALA A 16 -29.11 -9.43 15.40
C ALA A 16 -28.69 -8.39 14.36
N ARG A 17 -27.38 -8.16 14.23
CA ARG A 17 -26.83 -7.22 13.26
C ARG A 17 -27.10 -7.76 11.85
N ARG A 18 -28.07 -7.16 11.15
CA ARG A 18 -28.21 -7.35 9.70
C ARG A 18 -26.86 -7.05 9.06
N ARG A 19 -26.24 -8.05 8.41
CA ARG A 19 -24.96 -7.90 7.70
C ARG A 19 -25.20 -7.07 6.45
N VAL A 20 -25.27 -5.75 6.61
CA VAL A 20 -25.24 -4.82 5.48
C VAL A 20 -23.80 -4.82 4.96
N ARG A 21 -23.63 -5.12 3.67
CA ARG A 21 -22.33 -5.02 3.01
C ARG A 21 -21.83 -3.58 3.14
N SER A 22 -20.71 -3.41 3.83
CA SER A 22 -20.00 -2.14 3.90
C SER A 22 -18.93 -2.09 2.82
N THR A 23 -18.70 -0.91 2.24
CA THR A 23 -17.70 -0.69 1.19
C THR A 23 -16.62 0.25 1.72
N PRO A 24 -15.65 -0.25 2.52
CA PRO A 24 -14.50 0.51 2.97
C PRO A 24 -13.49 0.75 1.84
N ALA A 25 -12.91 1.94 1.76
CA ALA A 25 -11.78 2.28 0.90
C ALA A 25 -10.90 3.34 1.56
N PHE A 26 -9.59 3.32 1.31
CA PHE A 26 -8.67 4.35 1.75
C PHE A 26 -7.56 4.59 0.72
N THR A 27 -6.94 5.76 0.81
CA THR A 27 -5.78 6.18 0.02
C THR A 27 -4.61 6.40 0.96
N LEU A 28 -3.42 5.95 0.56
CA LEU A 28 -2.18 6.17 1.31
C LEU A 28 -1.32 7.22 0.62
N ASP A 29 -0.62 8.04 1.41
CA ASP A 29 0.47 8.87 0.93
C ASP A 29 1.77 8.05 0.80
N ARG A 30 2.87 8.73 0.45
CA ARG A 30 4.17 8.09 0.23
C ARG A 30 4.82 7.62 1.54
N GLU A 31 4.37 8.18 2.65
CA GLU A 31 4.75 7.87 4.01
C GLU A 31 3.79 6.84 4.64
N GLY A 32 2.95 6.20 3.81
CA GLY A 32 1.98 5.17 4.15
C GLY A 32 0.88 5.57 5.13
N ARG A 33 0.72 6.87 5.38
CA ARG A 33 -0.36 7.46 6.18
C ARG A 33 -1.63 7.54 5.35
N THR A 34 -2.77 7.52 6.02
CA THR A 34 -4.07 7.61 5.36
C THR A 34 -4.34 9.05 4.93
N SER A 35 -4.30 9.31 3.62
CA SER A 35 -4.60 10.61 3.02
C SER A 35 -6.09 10.75 2.63
N GLY A 36 -6.78 9.63 2.44
CA GLY A 36 -8.20 9.59 2.13
C GLY A 36 -8.88 8.36 2.71
N ALA A 37 -10.15 8.47 3.10
CA ALA A 37 -10.91 7.37 3.70
C ALA A 37 -12.39 7.48 3.38
N SER A 38 -13.03 6.34 3.11
CA SER A 38 -14.48 6.24 2.97
C SER A 38 -15.00 4.89 3.46
N CYS A 39 -16.19 4.87 4.05
CA CYS A 39 -16.90 3.63 4.37
C CYS A 39 -18.41 3.90 4.47
N THR A 40 -19.22 2.94 4.04
CA THR A 40 -20.69 3.03 4.11
C THR A 40 -21.29 2.60 5.45
N CYS A 41 -20.47 2.20 6.43
CA CYS A 41 -20.95 1.72 7.72
C CYS A 41 -21.48 2.87 8.61
N PRO A 42 -22.45 2.60 9.52
CA PRO A 42 -23.02 3.64 10.38
C PRO A 42 -22.01 4.35 11.28
N ALA A 43 -20.95 3.65 11.71
CA ALA A 43 -19.89 4.27 12.52
C ALA A 43 -19.16 5.37 11.73
N PHE A 44 -18.69 5.04 10.53
CA PHE A 44 -17.98 5.99 9.67
C PHE A 44 -18.88 7.13 9.20
N ARG A 45 -20.14 6.87 8.85
CA ARG A 45 -21.08 7.93 8.44
C ARG A 45 -21.35 8.97 9.54
N ARG A 46 -21.25 8.59 10.81
CA ARG A 46 -21.49 9.50 11.94
C ARG A 46 -20.27 10.38 12.25
N SER A 47 -19.08 9.79 12.29
CA SER A 47 -17.88 10.45 12.83
C SER A 47 -16.71 10.55 11.85
N GLY A 48 -16.81 9.94 10.67
CA GLY A 48 -15.66 9.74 9.78
C GLY A 48 -14.55 8.98 10.51
N ILE A 49 -13.33 9.52 10.43
CA ILE A 49 -12.16 8.99 11.15
C ILE A 49 -11.87 9.71 12.48
N LYS A 50 -12.68 10.71 12.86
CA LYS A 50 -12.38 11.59 14.02
C LYS A 50 -12.29 10.82 15.34
N GLU A 51 -13.15 9.81 15.50
CA GLU A 51 -13.19 8.88 16.64
C GLU A 51 -12.34 7.61 16.39
N GLY A 52 -11.48 7.64 15.37
CA GLY A 52 -10.72 6.50 14.89
C GLY A 52 -11.37 5.76 13.70
N PRO A 53 -10.62 4.82 13.09
CA PRO A 53 -11.10 4.04 11.95
C PRO A 53 -12.17 3.03 12.38
N CYS A 54 -13.19 2.86 11.55
CA CYS A 54 -14.20 1.83 11.78
C CYS A 54 -13.61 0.41 11.57
N GLU A 55 -14.28 -0.62 12.10
CA GLU A 55 -13.86 -2.04 11.99
C GLU A 55 -13.54 -2.46 10.54
N HIS A 56 -14.30 -1.95 9.58
CA HIS A 56 -14.14 -2.25 8.16
C HIS A 56 -12.86 -1.63 7.57
N MET A 57 -12.50 -0.43 8.00
CA MET A 57 -11.25 0.21 7.57
C MET A 57 -10.04 -0.53 8.12
N ILE A 58 -10.09 -0.92 9.39
CA ILE A 58 -9.04 -1.73 10.01
C ILE A 58 -8.88 -3.05 9.24
N ALA A 59 -9.99 -3.70 8.90
CA ALA A 59 -9.97 -4.94 8.12
C ALA A 59 -9.29 -4.76 6.76
N VAL A 60 -9.64 -3.71 6.00
CA VAL A 60 -8.97 -3.45 4.71
C VAL A 60 -7.50 -3.12 4.90
N ARG A 61 -7.12 -2.38 5.95
CA ARG A 61 -5.70 -2.05 6.21
C ARG A 61 -4.89 -3.32 6.48
N VAL A 62 -5.41 -4.22 7.31
CA VAL A 62 -4.77 -5.52 7.59
C VAL A 62 -4.66 -6.37 6.33
N LEU A 63 -5.72 -6.44 5.52
CA LEU A 63 -5.69 -7.18 4.25
C LEU A 63 -4.66 -6.61 3.28
N PHE A 64 -4.62 -5.28 3.14
CA PHE A 64 -3.63 -4.59 2.31
C PHE A 64 -2.21 -4.90 2.77
N SER A 65 -1.91 -4.74 4.07
CA SER A 65 -0.57 -5.03 4.61
C SER A 65 -0.15 -6.50 4.40
N ARG A 66 -1.07 -7.45 4.58
CA ARG A 66 -0.80 -8.87 4.30
C ARG A 66 -0.51 -9.12 2.83
N GLU A 67 -1.26 -8.48 1.94
CA GLU A 67 -1.05 -8.60 0.51
C GLU A 67 0.28 -7.98 0.07
N GLN A 68 0.65 -6.82 0.61
CA GLN A 68 1.97 -6.21 0.37
C GLN A 68 3.10 -7.15 0.84
N ALA A 69 3.02 -7.68 2.05
CA ALA A 69 4.01 -8.63 2.56
C ALA A 69 4.10 -9.91 1.71
N ARG A 70 2.96 -10.40 1.20
CA ARG A 70 2.90 -11.54 0.28
C ARG A 70 3.61 -11.23 -1.03
N LEU A 71 3.36 -10.07 -1.63
CA LEU A 71 3.98 -9.63 -2.88
C LEU A 71 5.48 -9.39 -2.70
N GLU A 72 5.91 -8.78 -1.59
CA GLU A 72 7.31 -8.57 -1.27
C GLU A 72 8.06 -9.89 -1.05
N SER A 73 7.46 -10.82 -0.30
CA SER A 73 8.03 -12.16 -0.12
C SER A 73 8.15 -12.89 -1.45
N ALA A 74 7.13 -12.79 -2.32
CA ALA A 74 7.15 -13.37 -3.65
C ALA A 74 8.27 -12.78 -4.52
N ARG A 75 8.57 -11.48 -4.43
CA ARG A 75 9.65 -10.82 -5.20
C ARG A 75 11.04 -11.40 -4.93
N THR A 76 11.26 -11.94 -3.73
CA THR A 76 12.54 -12.57 -3.37
C THR A 76 12.74 -13.89 -4.12
N THR A 77 11.65 -14.51 -4.57
CA THR A 77 11.69 -15.74 -5.38
C THR A 77 11.65 -15.44 -6.87
N GLU A 78 12.33 -16.25 -7.69
CA GLU A 78 12.28 -16.13 -9.15
C GLU A 78 10.84 -16.26 -9.69
N ASP A 79 10.07 -17.18 -9.11
CA ASP A 79 8.68 -17.43 -9.50
C ASP A 79 7.78 -16.21 -9.24
N GLY A 80 7.92 -15.57 -8.08
CA GLY A 80 7.15 -14.37 -7.77
C GLY A 80 7.55 -13.15 -8.61
N ARG A 81 8.82 -13.04 -9.04
CA ARG A 81 9.22 -11.99 -10.01
C ARG A 81 8.50 -12.11 -11.35
N ARG A 82 8.19 -13.34 -11.81
CA ARG A 82 7.45 -13.58 -13.06
C ARG A 82 5.99 -13.10 -13.02
N LEU A 83 5.39 -13.04 -11.82
CA LEU A 83 4.01 -12.62 -11.60
C LEU A 83 3.83 -11.08 -11.59
N ILE A 84 4.93 -10.33 -11.52
CA ILE A 84 4.88 -8.86 -11.46
C ILE A 84 4.78 -8.30 -12.87
N HIS A 85 3.60 -7.79 -13.23
CA HIS A 85 3.31 -7.21 -14.55
C HIS A 85 3.27 -5.69 -14.58
N ALA A 86 2.98 -5.06 -13.45
CA ALA A 86 2.95 -3.62 -13.29
C ALA A 86 3.44 -3.25 -11.89
N GLU A 87 4.50 -2.47 -11.80
CA GLU A 87 5.08 -2.03 -10.54
C GLU A 87 5.72 -0.66 -10.71
N THR A 88 5.65 0.20 -9.70
CA THR A 88 6.38 1.47 -9.69
C THR A 88 7.12 1.61 -8.38
N ARG A 89 8.43 1.82 -8.47
CA ARG A 89 9.34 2.02 -7.33
C ARG A 89 9.98 3.38 -7.42
N THR A 90 10.15 4.02 -6.26
CA THR A 90 10.84 5.30 -6.15
C THR A 90 12.07 5.09 -5.29
N LEU A 91 13.23 5.24 -5.90
CA LEU A 91 14.52 5.14 -5.25
C LEU A 91 15.11 6.53 -5.06
N THR A 92 15.85 6.72 -3.97
CA THR A 92 16.48 8.00 -3.65
C THR A 92 17.91 7.79 -3.19
N ARG A 93 18.79 8.74 -3.53
CA ARG A 93 20.18 8.76 -3.08
C ARG A 93 20.56 10.17 -2.68
N ARG A 94 21.17 10.33 -1.51
CA ARG A 94 21.69 11.64 -1.08
C ARG A 94 23.04 11.87 -1.75
N THR A 95 23.19 13.03 -2.37
CA THR A 95 24.43 13.51 -2.99
C THR A 95 24.79 14.88 -2.40
N PRO A 96 26.04 15.36 -2.55
CA PRO A 96 26.40 16.72 -2.14
C PRO A 96 25.55 17.81 -2.81
N ALA A 97 25.03 17.55 -4.01
CA ALA A 97 24.21 18.48 -4.77
C ALA A 97 22.70 18.43 -4.41
N GLY A 98 22.27 17.47 -3.59
CA GLY A 98 20.86 17.27 -3.21
C GLY A 98 20.43 15.81 -3.18
N THR A 99 19.12 15.57 -3.05
CA THR A 99 18.55 14.22 -3.11
C THR A 99 18.22 13.88 -4.55
N GLU A 100 18.96 12.94 -5.13
CA GLU A 100 18.64 12.39 -6.43
C GLU A 100 17.49 11.39 -6.30
N GLN A 101 16.47 11.54 -7.12
CA GLN A 101 15.32 10.66 -7.17
C GLN A 101 15.30 9.90 -8.50
N VAL A 102 14.97 8.61 -8.43
CA VAL A 102 14.73 7.75 -9.59
C VAL A 102 13.40 7.02 -9.37
N ARG A 103 12.40 7.27 -10.22
CA ARG A 103 11.15 6.51 -10.27
C ARG A 103 11.21 5.52 -11.43
N LEU A 104 11.19 4.23 -11.12
CA LEU A 104 11.23 3.15 -12.09
C LEU A 104 9.87 2.45 -12.13
N SER A 105 9.22 2.48 -13.28
CA SER A 105 7.91 1.87 -13.52
C SER A 105 8.02 0.75 -14.55
N LEU A 106 7.53 -0.43 -14.22
CA LEU A 106 7.25 -1.53 -15.14
C LEU A 106 5.77 -1.47 -15.52
N ASP A 107 5.47 -1.52 -16.81
CA ASP A 107 4.11 -1.58 -17.35
C ASP A 107 4.09 -2.53 -18.56
N GLY A 108 3.76 -3.80 -18.30
CA GLY A 108 3.70 -4.84 -19.33
C GLY A 108 5.04 -5.06 -20.04
N ARG A 109 5.19 -4.49 -21.24
CA ARG A 109 6.42 -4.59 -22.07
C ARG A 109 7.29 -3.33 -22.02
N GLN A 110 6.99 -2.39 -21.13
CA GLN A 110 7.67 -1.11 -21.05
C GLN A 110 8.27 -0.90 -19.67
N VAL A 111 9.46 -0.30 -19.64
CA VAL A 111 10.09 0.20 -18.43
C VAL A 111 10.29 1.70 -18.59
N ILE A 112 9.75 2.48 -17.67
CA ILE A 112 9.85 3.94 -17.66
C ILE A 112 10.67 4.35 -16.45
N ALA A 113 11.82 4.98 -16.70
CA ALA A 113 12.64 5.60 -15.67
C ALA A 113 12.43 7.12 -15.69
N ARG A 114 12.13 7.72 -14.53
CA ARG A 114 12.15 9.17 -14.34
C ARG A 114 13.20 9.52 -13.30
N PHE A 115 14.16 10.37 -13.62
CA PHE A 115 15.30 10.63 -12.73
C PHE A 115 15.75 12.10 -12.72
N GLY A 116 16.32 12.53 -11.59
CA GLY A 116 16.87 13.88 -11.43
C GLY A 116 17.00 14.32 -9.97
N LEU A 117 17.63 15.48 -9.76
CA LEU A 117 17.82 16.11 -8.44
C LEU A 117 16.60 16.93 -7.97
N LYS A 118 15.81 17.44 -8.91
CA LYS A 118 14.59 18.21 -8.66
C LYS A 118 13.63 18.08 -9.83
N GLU A 119 12.35 18.36 -9.60
CA GLU A 119 11.36 18.37 -10.66
C GLU A 119 11.58 19.54 -11.65
N PRO A 120 11.25 19.36 -12.95
CA PRO A 120 10.75 18.12 -13.55
C PRO A 120 11.86 17.07 -13.75
N LEU A 121 11.55 15.81 -13.45
CA LEU A 121 12.47 14.70 -13.67
C LEU A 121 12.64 14.41 -15.16
N ARG A 122 13.87 14.06 -15.57
CA ARG A 122 14.14 13.55 -16.92
C ARG A 122 13.45 12.20 -17.09
N MET A 123 12.88 11.94 -18.26
CA MET A 123 12.17 10.68 -18.54
C MET A 123 12.89 9.88 -19.62
N GLN A 124 13.11 8.60 -19.36
CA GLN A 124 13.55 7.60 -20.32
C GLN A 124 12.51 6.48 -20.37
N ARG A 125 12.13 6.06 -21.57
CA ARG A 125 11.25 4.91 -21.79
C ARG A 125 12.00 3.86 -22.60
N LEU A 126 11.94 2.61 -22.13
CA LEU A 126 12.46 1.43 -22.77
C LEU A 126 11.29 0.53 -23.13
N CYS A 127 11.23 0.08 -24.38
CA CYS A 127 10.23 -0.86 -24.87
C CYS A 127 10.91 -2.18 -25.20
N PHE A 128 10.30 -3.29 -24.78
CA PHE A 128 10.83 -4.63 -24.97
C PHE A 128 9.92 -5.44 -25.90
N ALA A 129 10.50 -6.43 -26.58
CA ALA A 129 9.75 -7.33 -27.45
C ALA A 129 8.76 -8.21 -26.65
N THR A 130 9.16 -8.64 -25.46
CA THR A 130 8.39 -9.54 -24.59
C THR A 130 8.21 -8.94 -23.18
N PRO A 131 7.15 -9.32 -22.44
CA PRO A 131 6.99 -8.90 -21.06
C PRO A 131 8.06 -9.48 -20.13
N ASP A 132 8.60 -10.65 -20.50
CA ASP A 132 9.68 -11.30 -19.76
C ASP A 132 10.97 -10.47 -19.79
N ALA A 133 11.39 -10.06 -21.00
CA ALA A 133 12.55 -9.19 -21.16
C ALA A 133 12.36 -7.82 -20.48
N ALA A 134 11.12 -7.31 -20.42
CA ALA A 134 10.82 -6.09 -19.67
C ALA A 134 11.00 -6.28 -18.16
N ARG A 135 10.58 -7.43 -17.62
CA ARG A 135 10.80 -7.78 -16.21
C ARG A 135 12.28 -7.93 -15.89
N ASP A 136 13.03 -8.67 -16.71
CA ASP A 136 14.48 -8.81 -16.52
C ASP A 136 15.19 -7.46 -16.58
N GLY A 137 14.85 -6.62 -17.56
CA GLY A 137 15.37 -5.27 -17.67
C GLY A 137 14.98 -4.37 -16.49
N TYR A 138 13.78 -4.54 -15.93
CA TYR A 138 13.32 -3.83 -14.73
C TYR A 138 14.11 -4.24 -13.48
N PHE A 139 14.18 -5.54 -13.20
CA PHE A 139 14.89 -6.06 -12.02
C PHE A 139 16.39 -5.80 -12.10
N GLY A 140 17.01 -5.98 -13.28
CA GLY A 140 18.42 -5.65 -13.47
C GLY A 140 18.73 -4.18 -13.15
N ARG A 141 17.84 -3.26 -13.54
CA ARG A 141 17.99 -1.83 -13.21
C ARG A 141 17.78 -1.53 -11.73
N LEU A 142 16.87 -2.24 -11.07
CA LEU A 142 16.73 -2.14 -9.62
C LEU A 142 18.02 -2.58 -8.92
N ASP A 143 18.59 -3.70 -9.34
CA ASP A 143 19.84 -4.22 -8.78
C ASP A 143 21.02 -3.25 -9.02
N GLU A 144 21.14 -2.68 -10.22
CA GLU A 144 22.12 -1.63 -10.55
C GLU A 144 21.98 -0.39 -9.65
N LEU A 145 20.74 0.09 -9.44
CA LEU A 145 20.48 1.25 -8.59
C LEU A 145 20.74 0.95 -7.11
N SER A 146 20.35 -0.23 -6.63
CA SER A 146 20.66 -0.66 -5.27
C SER A 146 22.17 -0.77 -5.04
N ALA A 147 22.92 -1.36 -5.97
CA ALA A 147 24.38 -1.40 -5.94
C ALA A 147 25.01 0.00 -6.01
N GLY A 148 24.39 0.92 -6.73
CA GLY A 148 24.77 2.34 -6.81
C GLY A 148 24.43 3.18 -5.56
N GLY A 149 23.93 2.56 -4.50
CA GLY A 149 23.63 3.21 -3.22
C GLY A 149 22.30 3.97 -3.19
N TYR A 150 21.37 3.68 -4.11
CA TYR A 150 20.00 4.19 -4.02
C TYR A 150 19.19 3.36 -3.02
N LEU A 151 18.47 4.05 -2.14
CA LEU A 151 17.55 3.47 -1.19
C LEU A 151 16.15 3.44 -1.79
N ASP A 152 15.51 2.28 -1.78
CA ASP A 152 14.13 2.13 -2.22
C ASP A 152 13.17 2.69 -1.15
N GLY A 153 12.46 3.76 -1.50
CA GLY A 153 11.48 4.40 -0.61
C GLY A 153 10.15 3.64 -0.53
N GLY A 154 10.01 2.50 -1.20
CA GLY A 154 8.86 1.61 -1.07
C GLY A 154 9.17 0.29 -0.35
N ALA A 155 10.43 0.02 0.01
CA ALA A 155 10.89 -1.20 0.68
C ALA A 155 10.88 -1.07 2.21
N GLY A 156 10.33 0.04 2.73
CA GLY A 156 10.19 0.29 4.15
C GLY A 156 8.76 0.67 4.48
N GLU A 157 7.83 -0.29 4.39
CA GLU A 157 6.63 -0.33 5.23
C GLU A 157 5.83 -1.64 5.17
#